data_AF-A0A0S4L4E8-F1
#
_entry.id   AF-A0A0S4L4E8-F1
#
_cell.length_a   1.000
_cell.length_b   1.000
_cell.length_c   1.000
_cell.angle_alpha   90.00
_cell.angle_beta   90.00
_cell.angle_gamma   90.00
#
_symmetry.space_group_name_H-M   'P 1'
#
loop_
_entity.id
_entity.type
_entity.pdbx_description
1 polymer ?
#
loop_
_entity_poly.entity_id
_entity_poly.type
_entity_poly.pdbx_seq_one_letter_code
_entity_poly.pdbx_strand_id
1 'polypeptide(L)'
;MPLSIAESKNKTKVFNEVKTNWDKQAASNNWTEATFKFKPPKDDWLLGLKTLSKITVEVKWNAGFKVNLIGTAQDGGQTKATVGELPGTG
;
A
#
# COMPACT_ATOMS: atom_id res chain seq x y z
N MET A 1 -5.48 -0.84 -10.01
CA MET A 1 -4.43 -1.13 -11.01
C MET A 1 -3.08 -1.26 -10.32
N PRO A 2 -2.31 -2.34 -10.57
CA PRO A 2 -1.01 -2.51 -9.93
C PRO A 2 -0.07 -1.32 -10.17
N LEU A 3 0.55 -0.83 -9.10
CA LEU A 3 1.48 0.30 -9.12
C LEU A 3 2.86 -0.14 -9.60
N SER A 4 3.57 0.77 -10.25
CA SER A 4 5.01 0.60 -10.50
C SER A 4 5.82 0.83 -9.22
N ILE A 5 7.04 0.31 -9.15
CA ILE A 5 7.99 0.57 -8.04
C ILE A 5 8.12 2.08 -7.77
N ALA A 6 8.23 2.90 -8.82
CA ALA A 6 8.30 4.36 -8.69
C ALA A 6 6.99 4.97 -8.14
N GLU A 7 5.84 4.50 -8.59
CA GLU A 7 4.53 4.98 -8.12
C GLU A 7 4.24 4.55 -6.68
N SER A 8 4.82 3.45 -6.23
CA SER A 8 4.68 2.95 -4.86
C SER A 8 5.28 3.89 -3.80
N LYS A 9 6.18 4.80 -4.20
CA LYS A 9 6.71 5.88 -3.34
C LYS A 9 5.79 7.11 -3.31
N ASN A 10 4.80 7.20 -4.20
CA ASN A 10 3.92 8.35 -4.30
C ASN A 10 2.67 8.14 -3.45
N LYS A 11 2.53 8.96 -2.41
CA LYS A 11 1.41 8.93 -1.47
C LYS A 11 0.05 8.91 -2.16
N THR A 12 -0.16 9.83 -3.10
CA THR A 12 -1.43 10.01 -3.81
C THR A 12 -1.77 8.80 -4.67
N LYS A 13 -0.77 8.23 -5.35
CA LYS A 13 -0.96 7.00 -6.14
C LYS A 13 -1.34 5.82 -5.26
N VAL A 14 -0.62 5.61 -4.16
CA VAL A 14 -0.91 4.54 -3.19
C VAL A 14 -2.30 4.71 -2.59
N PHE A 15 -2.66 5.93 -2.19
CA PHE A 15 -3.98 6.23 -1.62
C PHE A 15 -5.12 6.02 -2.62
N ASN A 16 -4.96 6.45 -3.88
CA ASN A 16 -5.96 6.22 -4.93
C ASN A 16 -6.16 4.72 -5.20
N GLU A 17 -5.09 3.92 -5.14
CA GLU A 17 -5.21 2.47 -5.23
C GLU A 17 -5.87 1.85 -4.00
N VAL A 18 -5.63 2.38 -2.80
CA VAL A 18 -6.39 1.98 -1.61
C VAL A 18 -7.88 2.22 -1.85
N LYS A 19 -8.27 3.41 -2.31
CA LYS A 19 -9.69 3.72 -2.56
C LYS A 19 -10.29 2.79 -3.62
N THR A 20 -9.60 2.64 -4.75
CA THR A 20 -10.06 1.79 -5.87
C THR A 20 -10.23 0.32 -5.47
N ASN A 21 -9.31 -0.23 -4.67
CA ASN A 21 -9.37 -1.64 -4.26
C ASN A 21 -10.22 -1.85 -3.00
N TRP A 22 -10.50 -0.81 -2.22
CA TRP A 22 -11.24 -0.86 -0.95
C TRP A 22 -12.57 -0.12 -1.02
N ASP A 23 -13.29 -0.31 -2.12
CA ASP A 23 -14.51 0.44 -2.45
C ASP A 23 -15.74 0.04 -1.60
N LYS A 24 -15.64 -0.98 -0.74
CA LYS A 24 -16.83 -1.69 -0.20
C LYS A 24 -16.98 -1.76 1.33
N GLN A 25 -16.17 -1.06 2.11
CA GLN A 25 -16.34 -1.06 3.57
C GLN A 25 -16.76 0.31 4.10
N ALA A 26 -17.79 0.35 4.94
CA ALA A 26 -18.27 1.58 5.59
C ALA A 26 -17.15 2.36 6.31
N ALA A 27 -16.09 1.68 6.75
CA ALA A 27 -14.91 2.26 7.38
C ALA A 27 -14.08 3.18 6.45
N SER A 28 -14.20 3.08 5.12
CA SER A 28 -13.44 3.92 4.18
C SER A 28 -14.05 5.29 3.89
N ASN A 29 -15.29 5.55 4.35
CA ASN A 29 -15.98 6.82 4.10
C ASN A 29 -15.24 8.05 4.67
N ASN A 30 -14.44 7.87 5.72
CA ASN A 30 -13.63 8.94 6.32
C ASN A 30 -12.16 8.94 5.85
N TRP A 31 -11.78 8.04 4.95
CA TRP A 31 -10.42 7.99 4.44
C TRP A 31 -10.20 9.10 3.42
N THR A 32 -9.34 10.03 3.82
CA THR A 32 -8.84 11.10 2.97
C THR A 32 -7.32 11.01 2.89
N GLU A 33 -6.72 11.59 1.85
CA GLU A 33 -5.27 11.65 1.74
C GLU A 33 -4.64 12.39 2.94
N ALA A 34 -5.36 13.36 3.53
CA ALA A 34 -4.94 14.05 4.76
C ALA A 34 -4.83 13.10 5.96
N THR A 35 -5.79 12.18 6.12
CA THR A 35 -5.78 11.17 7.19
C THR A 35 -4.86 9.98 6.92
N PHE A 36 -4.38 9.84 5.68
CA PHE A 36 -3.48 8.76 5.30
C PHE A 36 -2.05 9.04 5.79
N LYS A 37 -1.64 8.32 6.83
CA LYS A 37 -0.28 8.36 7.37
C LYS A 37 0.63 7.52 6.51
N PHE A 38 1.02 8.09 5.36
CA PHE A 38 1.91 7.42 4.42
C PHE A 38 3.37 7.57 4.82
N LYS A 39 4.10 6.45 4.79
CA LYS A 39 5.55 6.38 4.83
C LYS A 39 5.99 5.58 3.61
N PRO A 40 6.81 6.16 2.72
CA PRO A 40 7.26 5.44 1.54
C PRO A 40 7.99 4.14 1.94
N PRO A 41 7.90 3.10 1.10
CA PRO A 41 8.62 1.86 1.33
C PRO A 41 10.13 2.12 1.37
N LYS A 42 10.85 1.36 2.20
CA LYS A 42 12.30 1.46 2.32
C LYS A 42 12.98 1.10 1.00
N ASP A 43 14.07 1.80 0.67
CA ASP A 43 14.85 1.51 -0.54
C ASP A 43 15.37 0.08 -0.57
N ASP A 44 15.82 -0.49 0.55
CA ASP A 44 16.22 -1.91 0.65
C ASP A 44 15.12 -2.87 0.19
N TRP A 45 13.87 -2.60 0.58
CA TRP A 45 12.74 -3.44 0.16
C TRP A 45 12.54 -3.34 -1.35
N LEU A 46 12.61 -2.14 -1.91
CA LEU A 46 12.43 -1.89 -3.35
C LEU A 46 13.56 -2.50 -4.18
N LEU A 47 14.81 -2.44 -3.70
CA LEU A 47 15.97 -3.06 -4.33
C LEU A 47 15.88 -4.59 -4.33
N GLY A 48 15.22 -5.17 -3.32
CA GLY A 48 14.95 -6.60 -3.24
C GLY A 48 13.83 -7.08 -4.17
N LEU A 49 13.11 -6.17 -4.84
CA LEU A 49 12.05 -6.54 -5.79
C LEU A 49 12.63 -6.88 -7.17
N LYS A 50 11.91 -7.75 -7.87
CA LYS A 50 12.21 -8.06 -9.27
C LYS A 50 12.01 -6.80 -10.12
N THR A 51 12.96 -6.50 -11.01
CA THR A 51 12.87 -5.38 -11.95
C THR A 51 11.58 -5.50 -12.78
N LEU A 52 10.78 -4.44 -12.84
CA LEU A 52 9.43 -4.40 -13.46
C LEU A 52 8.33 -5.19 -12.70
N SER A 53 8.56 -5.58 -11.44
CA SER A 53 7.50 -6.15 -10.62
C SER A 53 6.38 -5.14 -10.40
N LYS A 54 5.16 -5.65 -10.49
CA LYS A 54 3.93 -4.92 -10.20
C LYS A 54 3.69 -4.92 -8.69
N ILE A 55 3.42 -3.75 -8.14
CA ILE A 55 3.12 -3.56 -6.72
C ILE A 55 1.62 -3.57 -6.53
N THR A 56 1.12 -4.46 -5.69
CA THR A 56 -0.28 -4.51 -5.30
C THR A 56 -0.44 -3.81 -3.96
N VAL A 57 -1.48 -2.99 -3.81
CA VAL A 57 -1.83 -2.38 -2.53
C VAL A 57 -2.84 -3.26 -1.82
N GLU A 58 -2.53 -3.67 -0.59
CA GLU A 58 -3.41 -4.43 0.29
C GLU A 58 -3.71 -3.60 1.54
N VAL A 59 -4.98 -3.50 1.92
CA VAL A 59 -5.36 -2.94 3.22
C VAL A 59 -5.77 -4.10 4.13
N LYS A 60 -5.29 -4.09 5.38
CA LYS A 60 -5.70 -5.05 6.40
C LYS A 60 -6.02 -4.35 7.70
N TRP A 61 -7.04 -4.85 8.38
CA TRP A 61 -7.34 -4.43 9.74
C TRP A 61 -6.48 -5.23 10.72
N ASN A 62 -5.65 -4.54 11.49
CA ASN A 62 -4.83 -5.10 12.55
C ASN A 62 -4.57 -4.03 13.62
N ALA A 63 -5.50 -3.92 14.58
CA ALA A 63 -5.56 -2.82 15.55
C ALA A 63 -5.58 -1.41 14.90
N GLY A 64 -6.26 -1.30 13.75
CA GLY A 64 -6.23 -0.14 12.85
C GLY A 64 -6.08 -0.58 11.39
N PHE A 65 -6.38 0.30 10.43
CA PHE A 65 -6.22 -0.04 9.02
C PHE A 65 -4.79 0.21 8.58
N LYS A 66 -4.10 -0.86 8.19
CA LYS A 66 -2.72 -0.79 7.68
C LYS A 66 -2.71 -1.00 6.17
N VAL A 67 -1.98 -0.14 5.48
CA VAL A 67 -1.76 -0.20 4.04
C VAL A 67 -0.41 -0.86 3.80
N ASN A 68 -0.45 -2.03 3.17
CA ASN A 68 0.70 -2.82 2.77
C ASN A 68 0.87 -2.76 1.26
N LEU A 69 2.12 -2.69 0.82
CA LEU A 69 2.51 -2.96 -0.55
C LEU A 69 2.99 -4.39 -0.64
N ILE A 70 2.53 -5.09 -1.67
CA ILE A 70 2.95 -6.45 -1.99
C ILE A 70 3.70 -6.39 -3.31
N GLY A 71 4.95 -6.87 -3.31
CA GLY A 71 5.79 -6.97 -4.50
C GLY A 71 6.36 -8.38 -4.65
N THR A 72 6.87 -8.71 -5.84
CA THR A 72 7.59 -9.96 -6.09
C THR A 72 9.08 -9.73 -5.86
N ALA A 73 9.68 -10.49 -4.94
CA ALA A 73 11.11 -10.50 -4.70
C ALA A 73 11.87 -11.16 -5.87
N GLN A 74 13.19 -10.97 -5.91
CA GLN A 74 14.03 -11.52 -6.98
C GLN A 74 14.01 -13.07 -7.04
N ASP A 75 13.83 -13.73 -5.91
CA ASP A 75 13.71 -15.20 -5.79
C ASP A 75 12.34 -15.75 -6.24
N GLY A 76 11.38 -14.87 -6.57
CA GLY A 76 10.03 -15.24 -6.97
C GLY A 76 9.02 -15.28 -5.82
N GLY A 77 9.47 -15.17 -4.57
CA GLY A 77 8.61 -15.01 -3.40
C GLY A 77 7.83 -13.69 -3.38
N GLN A 78 6.70 -13.67 -2.67
CA GLN A 78 6.00 -12.42 -2.37
C GLN A 78 6.58 -11.79 -1.11
N THR A 79 6.87 -10.49 -1.17
CA THR A 79 7.30 -9.71 -0.02
C THR A 79 6.33 -8.55 0.22
N LYS A 80 6.22 -8.13 1.48
CA LYS A 80 5.29 -7.09 1.91
C LYS A 80 6.01 -5.98 2.68
N ALA A 81 5.60 -4.74 2.44
CA ALA A 81 6.03 -3.58 3.20
C ALA A 81 4.83 -2.77 3.66
N THR A 82 4.72 -2.50 4.96
CA THR A 82 3.71 -1.58 5.49
C THR A 82 4.15 -0.15 5.20
N VAL A 83 3.34 0.58 4.43
CA VAL A 83 3.63 1.94 3.96
C VAL A 83 2.64 2.97 4.48
N GLY A 84 1.68 2.57 5.29
CA GLY A 84 0.88 3.55 5.96
C GLY A 84 -0.24 2.99 6.78
N GLU A 85 -0.92 3.92 7.42
CA GLU A 85 -2.03 3.65 8.32
C GLU A 85 -3.17 4.62 8.02
N LEU A 86 -4.39 4.11 8.11
CA LEU A 86 -5.62 4.85 7.93
C LEU A 86 -6.44 4.77 9.22
N PRO A 87 -7.18 5.84 9.55
CA PRO A 87 -8.05 5.83 10.73
C PRO A 87 -9.14 4.77 10.55
N GLY A 88 -9.40 4.01 11.60
CA GLY A 88 -10.54 3.11 11.67
C GLY A 88 -11.44 3.48 12.83
N THR A 89 -12.74 3.53 12.58
CA THR A 89 -13.73 3.39 13.64
C THR A 89 -13.72 1.92 14.04
N GLY A 90 -12.93 1.59 15.06
CA GLY A 90 -13.07 0.31 15.76
C GLY A 90 -14.41 0.21 16.47
#